data_AF-A0A1V8U8E3-F1
#
_entry.id   AF-A0A1V8U8E3-F1
#
_cell.length_a   1.000
_cell.length_b   1.000
_cell.length_c   1.000
_cell.angle_alpha   90.00
_cell.angle_beta   90.00
_cell.angle_gamma   90.00
#
_symmetry.space_group_name_H-M   'P 1'
#
loop_
_entity.id
_entity.type
_entity.pdbx_description
1 polymer ?
#
loop_
_entity_poly.entity_id
_entity_poly.type
_entity_poly.pdbx_seq_one_letter_code
_entity_poly.pdbx_strand_id
1 'polypeptide(L)'
;MAPFKALLQLSFLLTSSIAQVAAHQQPLADSRLAINGIQFATRAYWMRVANQALSDLVSPCPFGAFGTAIVNHTSGEGLGELVCIGANSIGSTGNPTLHGEIAAINNCTSVLTSPTGPYNLTASQAQTAFKSLSLYTNAESCPMCASAIRWAGFKEYIYGTSIDTLIEKGWGQIRIASADVFAASYDLSAATRLMGEVLTNETDPYFAWQYDPEYACPAGCERQMLPCLTVLMRATQGLITGHDLQLISQISNLQYLLEKKSPVDANDVDLECPGQHQSAKQGIGSEGYLDRYDLIETLVNRSYLRSTPNRM
;
A
#
# COMPACT_ATOMS: atom_id res chain seq x y z
N MET A 1 6.64 -74.69 -33.61
CA MET A 1 6.90 -73.40 -34.28
C MET A 1 5.94 -72.38 -33.68
N ALA A 2 6.47 -71.26 -33.18
CA ALA A 2 5.80 -70.23 -32.36
C ALA A 2 4.70 -69.45 -33.15
N PRO A 3 3.97 -68.44 -32.59
CA PRO A 3 4.14 -67.82 -31.26
C PRO A 3 2.86 -67.37 -30.50
N PHE A 4 3.13 -67.08 -29.22
CA PHE A 4 2.54 -66.07 -28.33
C PHE A 4 1.67 -64.97 -28.96
N LYS A 5 0.49 -64.74 -28.37
CA LYS A 5 -0.21 -63.44 -28.41
C LYS A 5 -0.24 -62.85 -27.01
N ALA A 6 0.51 -61.76 -26.82
CA ALA A 6 0.47 -60.91 -25.65
C ALA A 6 -0.85 -60.11 -25.64
N LEU A 7 -1.62 -60.21 -24.55
CA LEU A 7 -2.69 -59.26 -24.25
C LEU A 7 -2.07 -58.04 -23.58
N LEU A 8 -2.09 -56.91 -24.29
CA LEU A 8 -1.79 -55.59 -23.75
C LEU A 8 -2.97 -55.15 -22.88
N GLN A 9 -2.82 -55.14 -21.55
CA GLN A 9 -3.77 -54.44 -20.68
C GLN A 9 -3.42 -52.95 -20.68
N LEU A 10 -4.32 -52.14 -21.23
CA LEU A 10 -4.20 -50.68 -21.23
C LEU A 10 -4.75 -50.15 -19.90
N SER A 11 -3.85 -49.84 -18.96
CA SER A 11 -4.18 -49.14 -17.72
C SER A 11 -4.49 -47.67 -18.06
N PHE A 12 -5.78 -47.30 -18.08
CA PHE A 12 -6.18 -45.89 -18.12
C PHE A 12 -5.88 -45.26 -16.75
N LEU A 13 -4.78 -44.54 -16.65
CA LEU A 13 -4.53 -43.59 -15.56
C LEU A 13 -5.47 -42.40 -15.77
N LEU A 14 -6.58 -42.33 -15.02
CA LEU A 14 -7.33 -41.08 -14.87
C LEU A 14 -6.47 -40.10 -14.07
N THR A 15 -5.73 -39.25 -14.78
CA THR A 15 -5.19 -38.02 -14.19
C THR A 15 -6.35 -37.06 -14.01
N SER A 16 -6.89 -37.00 -12.79
CA SER A 16 -7.80 -35.94 -12.37
C SER A 16 -7.03 -34.62 -12.33
N SER A 17 -6.98 -33.92 -13.46
CA SER A 17 -6.54 -32.53 -13.52
C SER A 17 -7.58 -31.68 -12.80
N ILE A 18 -7.35 -31.42 -11.50
CA ILE A 18 -8.04 -30.35 -10.79
C ILE A 18 -7.55 -29.05 -11.42
N ALA A 19 -8.29 -28.55 -12.40
CA ALA A 19 -8.14 -27.17 -12.84
C ALA A 19 -8.54 -26.30 -11.64
N GLN A 20 -7.56 -25.65 -11.00
CA GLN A 20 -7.78 -24.53 -10.11
C GLN A 20 -8.56 -23.49 -10.91
N VAL A 21 -9.87 -23.43 -10.67
CA VAL A 21 -10.69 -22.31 -11.12
C VAL A 21 -10.25 -21.14 -10.25
N ALA A 22 -9.31 -20.34 -10.75
CA ALA A 22 -9.09 -19.00 -10.23
C ALA A 22 -10.46 -18.33 -10.17
N ALA A 23 -10.89 -17.93 -8.98
CA ALA A 23 -12.14 -17.21 -8.79
C ALA A 23 -12.06 -15.96 -9.66
N HIS A 24 -12.69 -16.02 -10.83
CA HIS A 24 -12.61 -14.99 -11.84
C HIS A 24 -13.37 -13.78 -11.32
N GLN A 25 -12.63 -12.86 -10.69
CA GLN A 25 -13.10 -11.53 -10.36
C GLN A 25 -13.66 -10.94 -11.67
N GLN A 26 -14.95 -10.62 -11.69
CA GLN A 26 -15.58 -10.03 -12.86
C GLN A 26 -14.95 -8.64 -13.03
N PRO A 27 -14.11 -8.42 -14.06
CA PRO A 27 -13.52 -7.10 -14.26
C PRO A 27 -14.68 -6.17 -14.60
N LEU A 28 -14.79 -5.06 -13.88
CA LEU A 28 -15.75 -4.00 -14.17
C LEU A 28 -15.27 -3.23 -15.42
N ALA A 29 -15.34 -3.88 -16.58
CA ALA A 29 -14.79 -3.38 -17.83
C ALA A 29 -15.79 -2.54 -18.65
N ASP A 30 -17.10 -2.64 -18.40
CA ASP A 30 -18.10 -1.85 -19.13
C ASP A 30 -18.75 -0.78 -18.24
N SER A 31 -18.41 0.47 -18.54
CA SER A 31 -18.92 1.68 -17.89
C SER A 31 -20.44 1.87 -17.96
N ARG A 32 -21.14 1.09 -18.80
CA ARG A 32 -22.60 1.09 -18.95
C ARG A 32 -23.31 0.09 -18.06
N LEU A 33 -22.57 -0.79 -17.36
CA LEU A 33 -23.15 -1.80 -16.50
C LEU A 33 -23.43 -1.21 -15.11
N ALA A 34 -24.65 -1.46 -14.62
CA ALA A 34 -25.04 -1.20 -13.25
C ALA A 34 -25.04 -2.51 -12.47
N ILE A 35 -24.39 -2.52 -11.30
CA ILE A 35 -24.46 -3.63 -10.34
C ILE A 35 -25.24 -3.14 -9.12
N ASN A 36 -26.28 -3.89 -8.75
CA ASN A 36 -27.23 -3.52 -7.69
C ASN A 36 -27.89 -2.14 -7.91
N GLY A 37 -28.09 -1.75 -9.18
CA GLY A 37 -28.67 -0.45 -9.54
C GLY A 37 -27.70 0.74 -9.45
N ILE A 38 -26.43 0.51 -9.08
CA ILE A 38 -25.41 1.55 -8.98
C ILE A 38 -24.52 1.49 -10.23
N GLN A 39 -24.44 2.62 -10.94
CA GLN A 39 -23.67 2.77 -12.17
C GLN A 39 -22.16 2.79 -11.89
N PHE A 40 -21.36 2.34 -12.87
CA PHE A 40 -19.90 2.42 -12.77
C PHE A 40 -19.39 3.83 -12.47
N ALA A 41 -19.98 4.87 -13.08
CA ALA A 41 -19.59 6.26 -12.82
C ALA A 41 -19.73 6.65 -11.33
N THR A 42 -20.77 6.16 -10.65
CA THR A 42 -20.96 6.34 -9.21
C THR A 42 -19.90 5.58 -8.42
N ARG A 43 -19.56 4.35 -8.83
CA ARG A 43 -18.48 3.57 -8.19
C ARG A 43 -17.13 4.29 -8.32
N ALA A 44 -16.81 4.76 -9.52
CA ALA A 44 -15.59 5.50 -9.80
C ALA A 44 -15.52 6.80 -8.99
N TYR A 45 -16.64 7.53 -8.84
CA TYR A 45 -16.71 8.69 -7.96
C TYR A 45 -16.30 8.35 -6.52
N TRP A 46 -16.90 7.32 -5.92
CA TRP A 46 -16.56 6.95 -4.54
C TRP A 46 -15.17 6.35 -4.36
N MET A 47 -14.64 5.67 -5.38
CA MET A 47 -13.24 5.24 -5.36
C MET A 47 -12.28 6.44 -5.35
N ARG A 48 -12.59 7.51 -6.10
CA ARG A 48 -11.83 8.77 -6.03
C ARG A 48 -11.96 9.46 -4.68
N VAL A 49 -13.11 9.36 -4.02
CA VAL A 49 -13.26 9.84 -2.62
C VAL A 49 -12.38 9.03 -1.67
N ALA A 50 -12.25 7.71 -1.85
CA ALA A 50 -11.32 6.89 -1.07
C ALA A 50 -9.85 7.33 -1.27
N ASN A 51 -9.46 7.66 -2.50
CA ASN A 51 -8.15 8.27 -2.78
C ASN A 51 -7.98 9.65 -2.14
N GLN A 52 -9.01 10.50 -2.20
CA GLN A 52 -9.00 11.85 -1.63
C GLN A 52 -8.85 11.83 -0.10
N ALA A 53 -9.39 10.80 0.57
CA ALA A 53 -9.26 10.63 2.02
C ALA A 53 -7.81 10.67 2.53
N LEU A 54 -6.84 10.28 1.69
CA LEU A 54 -5.42 10.38 1.98
C LEU A 54 -4.98 11.82 2.25
N SER A 55 -5.34 12.73 1.34
CA SER A 55 -5.00 14.16 1.46
C SER A 55 -5.78 14.84 2.58
N ASP A 56 -7.05 14.45 2.75
CA ASP A 56 -7.94 15.07 3.73
C ASP A 56 -7.58 14.71 5.18
N LEU A 57 -7.06 13.50 5.41
CA LEU A 57 -6.83 12.97 6.76
C LEU A 57 -5.36 12.86 7.14
N VAL A 58 -4.45 12.75 6.18
CA VAL A 58 -3.03 12.46 6.45
C VAL A 58 -2.10 13.42 5.72
N SER A 59 -2.01 13.29 4.40
CA SER A 59 -1.09 14.03 3.54
C SER A 59 -1.41 13.68 2.08
N PRO A 60 -1.16 14.58 1.11
CA PRO A 60 -1.19 14.22 -0.31
C PRO A 60 -0.08 13.23 -0.71
N CYS A 61 0.95 13.07 0.14
CA CYS A 61 2.11 12.23 -0.10
C CYS A 61 2.33 11.22 1.05
N PRO A 62 1.33 10.41 1.42
CA PRO A 62 1.50 9.46 2.51
C PRO A 62 2.35 8.28 2.03
N PHE A 63 3.20 7.76 2.92
CA PHE A 63 3.95 6.54 2.61
C PHE A 63 2.97 5.39 2.34
N GLY A 64 2.20 4.97 3.35
CA GLY A 64 1.13 3.99 3.21
C GLY A 64 -0.16 4.62 2.69
N ALA A 65 -0.27 4.74 1.37
CA ALA A 65 -1.36 5.42 0.66
C ALA A 65 -2.67 4.61 0.59
N PHE A 66 -3.11 4.04 1.71
CA PHE A 66 -4.35 3.25 1.80
C PHE A 66 -5.51 4.10 2.33
N GLY A 67 -6.47 4.38 1.47
CA GLY A 67 -7.63 5.24 1.74
C GLY A 67 -8.94 4.50 1.56
N THR A 68 -9.96 4.90 2.33
CA THR A 68 -11.26 4.23 2.37
C THR A 68 -12.40 5.24 2.54
N ALA A 69 -13.50 5.02 1.82
CA ALA A 69 -14.75 5.75 1.95
C ALA A 69 -15.90 4.77 2.22
N ILE A 70 -16.81 5.13 3.13
CA ILE A 70 -18.00 4.34 3.45
C ILE A 70 -19.23 5.17 3.12
N VAL A 71 -20.11 4.58 2.31
CA VAL A 71 -21.20 5.28 1.63
C VAL A 71 -22.50 4.56 1.85
N ASN A 72 -23.57 5.32 2.08
CA ASN A 72 -24.93 4.85 2.04
C ASN A 72 -25.54 5.10 0.66
N HIS A 73 -25.68 4.04 -0.14
CA HIS A 73 -26.32 4.13 -1.47
C HIS A 73 -27.85 4.10 -1.42
N THR A 74 -28.44 3.87 -0.24
CA THR A 74 -29.90 3.85 -0.07
C THR A 74 -30.46 5.19 0.42
N SER A 75 -29.61 6.10 0.89
CA SER A 75 -30.00 7.46 1.25
C SER A 75 -29.59 8.43 0.14
N GLY A 76 -30.49 9.36 -0.17
CA GLY A 76 -30.29 10.37 -1.22
C GLY A 76 -30.62 9.90 -2.64
N GLU A 77 -30.81 10.86 -3.53
CA GLU A 77 -30.85 10.63 -4.98
C GLU A 77 -29.44 10.75 -5.58
N GLY A 78 -29.16 10.05 -6.68
CA GLY A 78 -27.90 10.18 -7.41
C GLY A 78 -26.75 9.31 -6.87
N LEU A 79 -25.72 9.95 -6.29
CA LEU A 79 -24.47 9.27 -5.91
C LEU A 79 -24.57 8.48 -4.59
N GLY A 80 -25.58 8.74 -3.76
CA GLY A 80 -25.64 8.27 -2.38
C GLY A 80 -25.03 9.28 -1.39
N GLU A 81 -25.00 8.93 -0.11
CA GLU A 81 -24.53 9.79 0.99
C GLU A 81 -23.22 9.26 1.58
N LEU A 82 -22.22 10.13 1.70
CA LEU A 82 -20.98 9.79 2.40
C LEU A 82 -21.24 9.71 3.91
N VAL A 83 -20.92 8.58 4.53
CA VAL A 83 -21.03 8.42 5.99
C VAL A 83 -19.72 8.83 6.67
N CYS A 84 -18.60 8.31 6.19
CA CYS A 84 -17.27 8.66 6.69
C CYS A 84 -16.17 8.27 5.70
N ILE A 85 -14.97 8.75 5.99
CA ILE A 85 -13.72 8.36 5.35
C ILE A 85 -12.70 7.90 6.39
N GLY A 86 -11.70 7.13 5.94
CA GLY A 86 -10.56 6.70 6.74
C GLY A 86 -9.31 6.58 5.87
N ALA A 87 -8.15 6.69 6.50
CA ALA A 87 -6.86 6.53 5.86
C ALA A 87 -5.90 5.83 6.82
N ASN A 88 -4.95 5.08 6.26
CA ASN A 88 -3.93 4.40 7.03
C ASN A 88 -3.14 5.39 7.90
N SER A 89 -3.08 5.11 9.20
CA SER A 89 -2.53 6.02 10.21
C SER A 89 -1.55 5.32 11.15
N ILE A 90 -0.98 4.19 10.74
CA ILE A 90 0.03 3.45 11.51
C ILE A 90 1.19 4.37 11.92
N GLY A 91 1.75 5.13 10.96
CA GLY A 91 2.92 5.98 11.21
C GLY A 91 2.67 7.14 12.17
N SER A 92 1.45 7.69 12.20
CA SER A 92 1.11 8.83 13.07
C SER A 92 0.59 8.40 14.44
N THR A 93 0.02 7.21 14.56
CA THR A 93 -0.59 6.71 15.81
C THR A 93 0.26 5.67 16.54
N GLY A 94 1.19 5.02 15.84
CA GLY A 94 1.93 3.86 16.35
C GLY A 94 1.09 2.58 16.47
N ASN A 95 -0.21 2.60 16.11
CA ASN A 95 -1.05 1.42 16.16
C ASN A 95 -0.98 0.65 14.83
N PRO A 96 -0.42 -0.57 14.80
CA PRO A 96 -0.22 -1.33 13.56
C PRO A 96 -1.53 -1.82 12.92
N THR A 97 -2.66 -1.73 13.62
CA THR A 97 -3.97 -2.18 13.10
C THR A 97 -4.76 -1.06 12.40
N LEU A 98 -4.35 0.21 12.52
CA LEU A 98 -5.08 1.35 11.94
C LEU A 98 -4.78 1.54 10.45
N HIS A 99 -5.10 0.51 9.68
CA HIS A 99 -5.19 0.55 8.23
C HIS A 99 -6.39 1.41 7.79
N GLY A 100 -6.45 1.82 6.52
CA GLY A 100 -7.49 2.71 6.02
C GLY A 100 -8.91 2.21 6.27
N GLU A 101 -9.14 0.90 6.14
CA GLU A 101 -10.43 0.26 6.35
C GLU A 101 -10.83 0.20 7.82
N ILE A 102 -9.89 -0.14 8.72
CA ILE A 102 -10.14 -0.15 10.17
C ILE A 102 -10.38 1.27 10.68
N ALA A 103 -9.59 2.24 10.20
CA ALA A 103 -9.78 3.65 10.51
C ALA A 103 -11.17 4.13 10.06
N ALA A 104 -11.59 3.78 8.84
CA ALA A 104 -12.92 4.13 8.34
C ALA A 104 -14.04 3.49 9.18
N ILE A 105 -13.94 2.20 9.53
CA ILE A 105 -14.94 1.53 10.40
C ILE A 105 -15.05 2.23 11.76
N ASN A 106 -13.93 2.60 12.38
CA ASN A 106 -13.90 3.34 13.65
C ASN A 106 -14.54 4.73 13.52
N ASN A 107 -14.19 5.46 12.45
CA ASN A 107 -14.72 6.79 12.18
C ASN A 107 -16.24 6.74 11.93
N CYS A 108 -16.70 5.79 11.10
CA CYS A 108 -18.13 5.60 10.84
C CYS A 108 -18.88 5.18 12.10
N THR A 109 -18.31 4.32 12.94
CA THR A 109 -18.94 3.95 14.21
C THR A 109 -19.14 5.18 15.08
N SER A 110 -18.14 6.06 15.18
CA SER A 110 -18.23 7.32 15.91
C SER A 110 -19.30 8.27 15.32
N VAL A 111 -19.35 8.41 13.99
CA VAL A 111 -20.36 9.23 13.30
C VAL A 111 -21.78 8.70 13.52
N LEU A 112 -21.98 7.39 13.34
CA LEU A 112 -23.29 6.74 13.46
C LEU A 112 -23.83 6.79 14.89
N THR A 113 -22.95 6.73 15.90
CA THR A 113 -23.34 6.65 17.32
C THR A 113 -23.24 7.97 18.07
N SER A 114 -22.78 9.04 17.43
CA SER A 114 -22.63 10.34 18.07
C SER A 114 -23.98 10.87 18.59
N PRO A 115 -24.12 11.19 19.90
CA PRO A 115 -25.36 11.71 20.46
C PRO A 115 -25.82 13.04 19.87
N THR A 116 -24.87 13.81 19.33
CA THR A 116 -25.10 15.10 18.67
C THR A 116 -25.01 15.00 17.15
N GLY A 117 -24.76 13.79 16.61
CA GLY A 117 -24.65 13.54 15.19
C GLY A 117 -26.01 13.35 14.51
N PRO A 118 -26.03 13.34 13.16
CA PRO A 118 -27.26 13.23 12.39
C PRO A 118 -27.96 11.87 12.53
N TYR A 119 -27.23 10.83 12.94
CA TYR A 119 -27.77 9.47 13.06
C TYR A 119 -28.19 9.10 14.50
N ASN A 120 -27.37 9.46 15.50
CA ASN A 120 -27.62 9.20 16.93
C ASN A 120 -28.12 7.76 17.22
N LEU A 121 -27.45 6.77 16.63
CA LEU A 121 -27.82 5.36 16.75
C LEU A 121 -27.26 4.75 18.03
N THR A 122 -28.02 3.84 18.62
CA THR A 122 -27.46 2.92 19.63
C THR A 122 -26.43 1.99 18.99
N ALA A 123 -25.57 1.37 19.81
CA ALA A 123 -24.56 0.42 19.32
C ALA A 123 -25.15 -0.74 18.49
N SER A 124 -26.34 -1.23 18.84
CA SER A 124 -27.04 -2.29 18.08
C SER A 124 -27.58 -1.80 16.74
N GLN A 125 -28.12 -0.58 16.72
CA GLN A 125 -28.58 0.06 15.48
C GLN A 125 -27.42 0.39 14.54
N ALA A 126 -26.29 0.87 15.06
CA ALA A 126 -25.09 1.12 14.25
C ALA A 126 -24.53 -0.18 13.64
N GLN A 127 -24.45 -1.27 14.40
CA GLN A 127 -24.08 -2.59 13.86
C GLN A 127 -25.03 -3.05 12.74
N THR A 128 -26.33 -2.75 12.87
CA THR A 128 -27.30 -3.05 11.81
C THR A 128 -27.13 -2.14 10.60
N ALA A 129 -26.80 -0.87 10.81
CA ALA A 129 -26.63 0.13 9.75
C ALA A 129 -25.51 -0.25 8.78
N PHE A 130 -24.39 -0.83 9.26
CA PHE A 130 -23.31 -1.30 8.38
C PHE A 130 -23.80 -2.22 7.26
N LYS A 131 -24.85 -3.01 7.50
CA LYS A 131 -25.45 -3.93 6.51
C LYS A 131 -26.10 -3.25 5.31
N SER A 132 -26.36 -1.95 5.36
CA SER A 132 -26.82 -1.17 4.21
C SER A 132 -25.71 -0.36 3.54
N LEU A 133 -24.52 -0.28 4.14
CA LEU A 133 -23.41 0.55 3.66
C LEU A 133 -22.52 -0.21 2.68
N SER A 134 -21.88 0.56 1.80
CA SER A 134 -20.85 0.09 0.87
C SER A 134 -19.50 0.67 1.25
N LEU A 135 -18.48 -0.18 1.32
CA LEU A 135 -17.10 0.22 1.59
C LEU A 135 -16.31 0.25 0.29
N TYR A 136 -15.70 1.39 -0.01
CA TYR A 136 -14.76 1.60 -1.12
C TYR A 136 -13.38 1.81 -0.54
N THR A 137 -12.40 1.03 -0.96
CA THR A 137 -11.00 1.22 -0.56
C THR A 137 -10.10 1.16 -1.79
N ASN A 138 -9.05 1.97 -1.83
CA ASN A 138 -8.24 2.10 -3.03
C ASN A 138 -7.31 0.90 -3.29
N ALA A 139 -7.13 0.00 -2.33
CA ALA A 139 -6.46 -1.27 -2.53
C ALA A 139 -7.19 -2.42 -1.84
N GLU A 140 -6.98 -3.63 -2.32
CA GLU A 140 -7.52 -4.84 -1.75
C GLU A 140 -7.09 -4.99 -0.29
N SER A 141 -8.08 -5.18 0.56
CA SER A 141 -7.89 -5.37 2.00
C SER A 141 -7.06 -6.60 2.30
N CYS A 142 -6.06 -6.40 3.17
CA CYS A 142 -5.32 -7.51 3.76
C CYS A 142 -6.26 -8.41 4.60
N PRO A 143 -5.84 -9.63 4.98
CA PRO A 143 -6.74 -10.59 5.63
C PRO A 143 -7.37 -10.09 6.93
N MET A 144 -6.68 -9.23 7.69
CA MET A 144 -7.23 -8.55 8.87
C MET A 144 -8.41 -7.65 8.49
N CYS A 145 -8.21 -6.74 7.54
CA CYS A 145 -9.23 -5.80 7.11
C CYS A 145 -10.39 -6.52 6.41
N ALA A 146 -10.12 -7.47 5.53
CA ALA A 146 -11.14 -8.29 4.88
C ALA A 146 -12.02 -9.03 5.91
N SER A 147 -11.41 -9.58 6.96
CA SER A 147 -12.14 -10.21 8.06
C SER A 147 -12.99 -9.19 8.83
N ALA A 148 -12.45 -8.01 9.14
CA ALA A 148 -13.19 -6.95 9.84
C ALA A 148 -14.40 -6.47 9.02
N ILE A 149 -14.23 -6.27 7.72
CA ILE A 149 -15.30 -5.90 6.77
C ILE A 149 -16.39 -6.97 6.79
N ARG A 150 -15.99 -8.25 6.75
CA ARG A 150 -16.92 -9.36 6.78
C ARG A 150 -17.70 -9.46 8.08
N TRP A 151 -17.05 -9.23 9.23
CA TRP A 151 -17.69 -9.15 10.55
C TRP A 151 -18.66 -7.98 10.69
N ALA A 152 -18.30 -6.81 10.15
CA ALA A 152 -19.17 -5.64 10.11
C ALA A 152 -20.42 -5.87 9.24
N GLY A 153 -20.35 -6.82 8.30
CA GLY A 153 -21.49 -7.27 7.51
C GLY A 153 -21.92 -6.26 6.44
N PHE A 154 -20.97 -5.48 5.91
CA PHE A 154 -21.22 -4.50 4.84
C PHE A 154 -22.06 -5.08 3.69
N LYS A 155 -22.89 -4.25 3.06
CA LYS A 155 -23.64 -4.65 1.87
C LYS A 155 -22.71 -4.97 0.71
N GLU A 156 -21.72 -4.10 0.52
CA GLU A 156 -20.77 -4.19 -0.58
C GLU A 156 -19.36 -3.83 -0.10
N TYR A 157 -18.38 -4.54 -0.63
CA TYR A 157 -16.97 -4.29 -0.46
C TYR A 157 -16.35 -4.14 -1.85
N ILE A 158 -15.80 -2.96 -2.12
CA ILE A 158 -15.27 -2.54 -3.40
C ILE A 158 -13.81 -2.13 -3.21
N TYR A 159 -12.90 -2.71 -3.99
CA TYR A 159 -11.49 -2.32 -3.95
C TYR A 159 -10.91 -2.02 -5.33
N GLY A 160 -9.82 -1.24 -5.34
CA GLY A 160 -9.02 -0.93 -6.53
C GLY A 160 -7.85 -1.88 -6.73
N THR A 161 -6.64 -1.43 -6.41
CA THR A 161 -5.38 -2.17 -6.61
C THR A 161 -5.39 -3.52 -5.89
N SER A 162 -5.08 -4.61 -6.58
CA SER A 162 -5.08 -5.96 -5.99
C SER A 162 -3.88 -6.20 -5.07
N ILE A 163 -3.99 -7.21 -4.19
CA ILE A 163 -2.85 -7.68 -3.37
C ILE A 163 -1.67 -8.10 -4.27
N ASP A 164 -1.95 -8.74 -5.41
CA ASP A 164 -0.91 -9.16 -6.35
C ASP A 164 -0.15 -7.95 -6.92
N THR A 165 -0.87 -6.90 -7.34
CA THR A 165 -0.25 -5.65 -7.79
C THR A 165 0.54 -4.97 -6.66
N LEU A 166 0.01 -4.94 -5.43
CA LEU A 166 0.74 -4.40 -4.28
C LEU A 166 2.08 -5.12 -4.08
N ILE A 167 2.08 -6.45 -4.12
CA ILE A 167 3.29 -7.27 -3.99
C ILE A 167 4.26 -6.99 -5.13
N GLU A 168 3.77 -6.88 -6.37
CA GLU A 168 4.59 -6.53 -7.53
C GLU A 168 5.27 -5.17 -7.34
N LYS A 169 4.59 -4.20 -6.71
CA LYS A 169 5.14 -2.87 -6.38
C LYS A 169 5.93 -2.83 -5.08
N GLY A 170 6.29 -3.98 -4.50
CA GLY A 170 7.17 -4.08 -3.34
C GLY A 170 6.50 -3.97 -1.97
N TRP A 171 5.16 -3.94 -1.91
CA TRP A 171 4.44 -3.88 -0.64
C TRP A 171 4.36 -5.26 0.01
N GLY A 172 4.75 -5.34 1.28
CA GLY A 172 4.59 -6.54 2.09
C GLY A 172 3.11 -6.86 2.32
N GLN A 173 2.67 -8.05 1.93
CA GLN A 173 1.28 -8.52 2.11
C GLN A 173 1.24 -9.98 2.58
N ILE A 174 0.24 -10.31 3.40
CA ILE A 174 -0.15 -11.70 3.63
C ILE A 174 -0.91 -12.15 2.38
N ARG A 175 -0.40 -13.17 1.69
CA ARG A 175 -0.92 -13.67 0.40
C ARG A 175 -2.17 -14.53 0.56
N ILE A 176 -3.21 -13.95 1.14
CA ILE A 176 -4.56 -14.51 1.19
C ILE A 176 -5.47 -13.45 0.57
N ALA A 177 -6.10 -13.79 -0.55
CA ALA A 177 -6.97 -12.85 -1.23
C ALA A 177 -8.20 -12.55 -0.36
N SER A 178 -8.77 -11.37 -0.53
CA SER A 178 -10.05 -11.02 0.11
C SER A 178 -11.14 -12.02 -0.22
N ALA A 179 -11.15 -12.55 -1.46
CA ALA A 179 -12.09 -13.58 -1.90
C ALA A 179 -11.95 -14.89 -1.09
N ASP A 180 -10.73 -15.28 -0.71
CA ASP A 180 -10.49 -16.49 0.09
C ASP A 180 -11.00 -16.31 1.53
N VAL A 181 -10.77 -15.13 2.12
CA VAL A 181 -11.33 -14.78 3.45
C VAL A 181 -12.85 -14.84 3.40
N PHE A 182 -13.46 -14.29 2.34
CA PHE A 182 -14.91 -14.30 2.18
C PHE A 182 -15.45 -15.72 1.95
N ALA A 183 -14.77 -16.53 1.16
CA ALA A 183 -15.14 -17.94 0.96
C ALA A 183 -15.08 -18.76 2.26
N ALA A 184 -14.10 -18.47 3.14
CA ALA A 184 -13.97 -19.11 4.45
C ALA A 184 -14.96 -18.61 5.52
N SER A 185 -15.81 -17.63 5.19
CA SER A 185 -16.69 -16.95 6.16
C SER A 185 -18.18 -17.28 6.00
N TYR A 186 -18.47 -18.51 5.55
CA TYR A 186 -19.82 -18.96 5.19
C TYR A 186 -20.79 -19.05 6.38
N ASP A 187 -20.29 -19.16 7.62
CA ASP A 187 -21.11 -19.21 8.84
C ASP A 187 -21.70 -17.83 9.24
N LEU A 188 -21.25 -16.75 8.59
CA LEU A 188 -21.74 -15.40 8.87
C LEU A 188 -22.95 -15.05 8.00
N SER A 189 -24.03 -14.59 8.63
CA SER A 189 -25.34 -14.42 7.97
C SER A 189 -25.45 -13.26 6.99
N ALA A 190 -24.58 -12.25 7.09
CA ALA A 190 -24.62 -11.11 6.17
C ALA A 190 -24.13 -11.51 4.77
N ALA A 191 -24.86 -11.18 3.72
CA ALA A 191 -24.41 -11.38 2.34
C ALA A 191 -23.71 -10.11 1.83
N THR A 192 -22.38 -10.11 1.83
CA THR A 192 -21.57 -9.01 1.31
C THR A 192 -21.16 -9.28 -0.13
N ARG A 193 -21.45 -8.35 -1.04
CA ARG A 193 -20.94 -8.42 -2.42
C ARG A 193 -19.51 -7.90 -2.47
N LEU A 194 -18.58 -8.72 -2.96
CA LEU A 194 -17.20 -8.31 -3.23
C LEU A 194 -17.04 -7.91 -4.71
N MET A 195 -16.41 -6.77 -4.96
CA MET A 195 -16.07 -6.26 -6.28
C MET A 195 -14.62 -5.76 -6.27
N GLY A 196 -13.77 -6.40 -7.06
CA GLY A 196 -12.35 -6.06 -7.14
C GLY A 196 -12.00 -5.20 -8.34
N GLU A 197 -10.78 -4.66 -8.30
CA GLU A 197 -10.11 -4.04 -9.44
C GLU A 197 -10.89 -2.88 -10.07
N VAL A 198 -11.59 -2.10 -9.23
CA VAL A 198 -12.33 -0.91 -9.66
C VAL A 198 -11.39 0.28 -9.75
N LEU A 199 -11.27 0.84 -10.95
CA LEU A 199 -10.50 2.07 -11.22
C LEU A 199 -8.99 1.90 -10.97
N THR A 200 -8.44 0.71 -11.29
CA THR A 200 -7.00 0.38 -11.13
C THR A 200 -6.08 1.34 -11.86
N ASN A 201 -6.52 1.90 -12.99
CA ASN A 201 -5.80 2.94 -13.72
C ASN A 201 -5.55 4.21 -12.89
N GLU A 202 -6.34 4.46 -11.84
CA GLU A 202 -6.14 5.59 -10.91
C GLU A 202 -5.64 5.14 -9.53
N THR A 203 -5.92 3.92 -9.09
CA THR A 203 -5.46 3.45 -7.76
C THR A 203 -4.03 2.90 -7.78
N ASP A 204 -3.63 2.15 -8.80
CA ASP A 204 -2.29 1.54 -8.88
C ASP A 204 -1.14 2.57 -8.79
N PRO A 205 -1.25 3.77 -9.42
CA PRO A 205 -0.24 4.82 -9.28
C PRO A 205 0.06 5.26 -7.84
N TYR A 206 -0.88 5.12 -6.89
CA TYR A 206 -0.65 5.46 -5.48
C TYR A 206 0.36 4.55 -4.79
N PHE A 207 0.57 3.34 -5.33
CA PHE A 207 1.42 2.29 -4.76
C PHE A 207 2.67 2.02 -5.59
N ALA A 208 2.73 2.57 -6.81
CA ALA A 208 3.82 2.34 -7.74
C ALA A 208 5.08 3.14 -7.41
N TRP A 209 4.98 4.27 -6.71
CA TRP A 209 6.10 5.20 -6.59
C TRP A 209 6.98 4.98 -5.35
N GLN A 210 6.48 4.41 -4.25
CA GLN A 210 7.23 4.39 -3.00
C GLN A 210 8.51 3.53 -3.08
N TYR A 211 8.42 2.39 -3.76
CA TYR A 211 9.53 1.42 -3.87
C TYR A 211 10.15 1.35 -5.28
N ASP A 212 9.63 2.13 -6.23
CA ASP A 212 10.20 2.29 -7.56
C ASP A 212 10.82 3.70 -7.67
N PRO A 213 12.15 3.83 -7.74
CA PRO A 213 12.81 5.14 -7.86
C PRO A 213 12.59 5.80 -9.23
N GLU A 214 12.28 5.02 -10.27
CA GLU A 214 12.06 5.53 -11.64
C GLU A 214 10.62 6.02 -11.84
N TYR A 215 9.67 5.50 -11.06
CA TYR A 215 8.29 5.94 -11.13
C TYR A 215 8.12 7.38 -10.59
N ALA A 216 7.34 8.19 -11.32
CA ALA A 216 7.12 9.59 -11.00
C ALA A 216 6.37 9.77 -9.66
N CYS A 217 6.74 10.81 -8.90
CA CYS A 217 6.00 11.17 -7.69
C CYS A 217 4.57 11.59 -8.05
N PRO A 218 3.59 11.33 -7.16
CA PRO A 218 2.24 11.89 -7.31
C PRO A 218 2.27 13.41 -7.44
N ALA A 219 1.23 13.97 -8.06
CA ALA A 219 1.12 15.41 -8.24
C ALA A 219 1.20 16.13 -6.88
N GLY A 220 2.07 17.14 -6.80
CA GLY A 220 2.33 17.88 -5.55
C GLY A 220 3.30 17.20 -4.59
N CYS A 221 3.78 15.99 -4.89
CA CYS A 221 4.78 15.28 -4.10
C CYS A 221 6.18 15.38 -4.72
N GLU A 222 7.17 15.33 -3.85
CA GLU A 222 8.57 15.13 -4.24
C GLU A 222 9.26 14.15 -3.29
N ARG A 223 10.22 13.39 -3.82
CA ARG A 223 11.17 12.65 -3.01
C ARG A 223 12.14 13.65 -2.42
N GLN A 224 12.20 13.77 -1.10
CA GLN A 224 13.29 14.49 -0.48
C GLN A 224 14.53 13.61 -0.54
N MET A 225 15.67 14.20 -0.93
CA MET A 225 16.94 13.53 -0.71
C MET A 225 17.13 13.33 0.79
N LEU A 226 17.43 12.08 1.16
CA LEU A 226 17.70 11.70 2.54
C LEU A 226 18.73 12.66 3.17
N PRO A 227 18.54 13.08 4.44
CA PRO A 227 19.53 13.85 5.19
C PRO A 227 20.93 13.22 5.14
N CYS A 228 21.01 11.88 5.09
CA CYS A 228 22.27 11.16 4.94
C CYS A 228 23.01 11.51 3.65
N LEU A 229 22.31 11.64 2.52
CA LEU A 229 22.94 11.99 1.25
C LEU A 229 23.41 13.45 1.26
N THR A 230 22.66 14.35 1.88
CA THR A 230 23.06 15.75 2.11
C THR A 230 24.29 15.84 3.01
N VAL A 231 24.34 15.02 4.07
CA VAL A 231 25.50 14.93 4.98
C VAL A 231 26.70 14.31 4.28
N LEU A 232 26.51 13.26 3.46
CA LEU A 232 27.55 12.64 2.63
C LEU A 232 28.08 13.63 1.58
N MET A 233 27.22 14.38 0.90
CA MET A 233 27.61 15.44 -0.04
C MET A 233 28.40 16.55 0.68
N ARG A 234 27.92 17.05 1.82
CA ARG A 234 28.66 18.02 2.64
C ARG A 234 30.00 17.47 3.14
N ALA A 235 30.07 16.19 3.49
CA ALA A 235 31.31 15.51 3.86
C ALA A 235 32.30 15.45 2.69
N THR A 236 31.86 15.13 1.48
CA THR A 236 32.73 15.15 0.28
C THR A 236 33.26 16.55 -0.04
N GLN A 237 32.52 17.60 0.32
CA GLN A 237 32.86 19.01 0.14
C GLN A 237 33.62 19.61 1.34
N GLY A 238 33.82 18.87 2.43
CA GLY A 238 34.51 19.35 3.63
C GLY A 238 33.71 20.34 4.50
N LEU A 239 32.38 20.40 4.32
CA LEU A 239 31.46 21.34 4.96
C LEU A 239 30.64 20.69 6.09
N ILE A 240 31.26 19.81 6.89
CA ILE A 240 30.59 19.07 7.97
C ILE A 240 30.38 20.00 9.17
N THR A 241 29.15 20.05 9.69
CA THR A 241 28.80 20.77 10.92
C THR A 241 28.64 19.82 12.11
N GLY A 242 28.59 20.36 13.34
CA GLY A 242 28.38 19.55 14.55
C GLY A 242 27.06 18.77 14.56
N HIS A 243 26.01 19.31 13.91
CA HIS A 243 24.73 18.63 13.74
C HIS A 243 24.82 17.46 12.73
N ASP A 244 25.65 17.59 11.70
CA ASP A 244 25.88 16.53 10.71
C ASP A 244 26.56 15.30 11.33
N LEU A 245 27.45 15.51 12.31
CA LEU A 245 28.11 14.43 13.06
C LEU A 245 27.14 13.64 13.97
N GLN A 246 26.14 14.31 14.55
CA GLN A 246 25.08 13.64 15.33
C GLN A 246 24.20 12.78 14.41
N LEU A 247 23.87 13.26 13.21
CA LEU A 247 23.08 12.49 12.24
C LEU A 247 23.84 11.25 11.75
N ILE A 248 25.15 11.39 11.47
CA ILE A 248 26.04 10.27 11.08
C ILE A 248 26.07 9.17 12.14
N SER A 249 26.07 9.54 13.44
CA SER A 249 26.09 8.57 14.54
C SER A 249 24.82 7.71 14.65
N GLN A 250 23.73 8.12 13.97
CA GLN A 250 22.48 7.36 13.92
C GLN A 250 22.34 6.51 12.66
N ILE A 251 23.29 6.60 11.72
CA ILE A 251 23.34 5.74 10.54
C ILE A 251 24.00 4.42 10.95
N SER A 252 23.19 3.37 11.09
CA SER A 252 23.66 2.00 11.26
C SER A 252 24.76 1.71 10.22
N ASN A 253 25.94 1.26 10.67
CA ASN A 253 27.11 0.90 9.88
C ASN A 253 28.10 2.00 9.43
N LEU A 254 27.84 3.31 9.59
CA LEU A 254 28.84 4.31 9.16
C LEU A 254 30.11 4.29 10.04
N GLN A 255 29.94 4.05 11.35
CA GLN A 255 31.04 3.92 12.30
C GLN A 255 31.92 2.69 12.01
N TYR A 256 31.30 1.58 11.57
CA TYR A 256 31.98 0.35 11.16
C TYR A 256 32.83 0.54 9.88
N LEU A 257 32.34 1.36 8.94
CA LEU A 257 33.04 1.67 7.69
C LEU A 257 34.24 2.61 7.89
N LEU A 258 34.17 3.54 8.86
CA LEU A 258 35.28 4.44 9.18
C LEU A 258 36.45 3.72 9.90
N GLU A 259 36.17 2.60 10.57
CA GLU A 259 37.19 1.82 11.32
C GLU A 259 37.91 0.77 10.44
N LYS A 260 37.27 0.26 9.38
CA LYS A 260 37.92 -0.66 8.43
C LYS A 260 38.79 0.08 7.41
N LYS A 261 40.10 0.10 7.64
CA LYS A 261 41.12 0.54 6.65
C LYS A 261 41.29 -0.44 5.47
N SER A 262 40.23 -0.82 4.78
CA SER A 262 40.29 -1.65 3.56
C SER A 262 39.15 -1.30 2.60
N PRO A 263 39.34 -1.47 1.28
CA PRO A 263 38.29 -1.22 0.31
C PRO A 263 37.10 -2.14 0.61
N VAL A 264 35.95 -1.54 0.88
CA VAL A 264 34.68 -2.25 1.08
C VAL A 264 33.98 -2.27 -0.28
N ASP A 265 33.53 -3.45 -0.71
CA ASP A 265 32.71 -3.61 -1.91
C ASP A 265 31.42 -2.81 -1.71
N ALA A 266 31.03 -1.98 -2.69
CA ALA A 266 29.82 -1.16 -2.61
C ALA A 266 28.55 -2.00 -2.41
N ASN A 267 28.60 -3.29 -2.74
CA ASN A 267 27.52 -4.25 -2.54
C ASN A 267 27.41 -4.80 -1.09
N ASP A 268 28.44 -4.63 -0.26
CA ASP A 268 28.45 -5.07 1.15
C ASP A 268 27.94 -3.99 2.12
N VAL A 269 27.53 -2.83 1.60
CA VAL A 269 27.10 -1.67 2.38
C VAL A 269 25.57 -1.55 2.36
N ASP A 270 24.91 -2.27 3.27
CA ASP A 270 23.51 -2.00 3.61
C ASP A 270 23.44 -0.72 4.46
N LEU A 271 23.39 0.42 3.77
CA LEU A 271 22.94 1.69 4.36
C LEU A 271 21.41 1.65 4.44
N GLU A 272 20.88 1.01 5.48
CA GLU A 272 19.50 1.24 5.90
C GLU A 272 19.38 2.68 6.39
N CYS A 273 19.13 3.60 5.48
CA CYS A 273 18.56 4.89 5.82
C CYS A 273 17.07 4.66 6.09
N PRO A 274 16.57 4.83 7.33
CA PRO A 274 15.15 4.70 7.58
C PRO A 274 14.39 5.77 6.78
N GLY A 275 13.62 5.31 5.78
CA GLY A 275 12.59 6.07 5.07
C GLY A 275 13.09 7.09 4.04
N GLN A 276 12.68 6.95 2.77
CA GLN A 276 12.61 8.13 1.89
C GLN A 276 11.70 9.16 2.59
N HIS A 277 12.27 10.29 3.04
CA HIS A 277 11.44 11.39 3.51
C HIS A 277 10.70 11.98 2.29
N GLN A 278 9.39 12.10 2.40
CA GLN A 278 8.51 12.55 1.33
C GLN A 278 7.80 13.81 1.83
N SER A 279 7.71 14.83 0.98
CA SER A 279 7.01 16.07 1.31
C SER A 279 6.12 16.52 0.17
N ALA A 280 5.09 17.28 0.54
CA ALA A 280 4.45 18.16 -0.42
C ALA A 280 5.49 19.17 -0.93
N LYS A 281 5.56 19.42 -2.24
CA LYS A 281 6.47 20.39 -2.85
C LYS A 281 6.34 21.75 -2.16
N GLN A 282 7.39 22.20 -1.49
CA GLN A 282 7.53 23.59 -1.05
C GLN A 282 8.38 24.30 -2.11
N GLY A 283 7.82 25.32 -2.76
CA GLY A 283 8.45 25.96 -3.92
C GLY A 283 9.83 26.57 -3.62
N ILE A 284 10.90 25.80 -3.81
CA ILE A 284 12.30 26.25 -3.86
C ILE A 284 13.03 25.38 -4.90
N GLY A 285 13.91 26.01 -5.69
CA GLY A 285 14.48 25.50 -6.93
C GLY A 285 15.31 24.21 -6.84
N SER A 286 15.28 23.48 -7.95
CA SER A 286 15.95 22.20 -8.19
C SER A 286 17.47 22.34 -8.39
N GLU A 287 18.27 21.62 -7.59
CA GLU A 287 19.66 21.32 -7.91
C GLU A 287 19.92 19.80 -7.94
N GLY A 288 20.48 19.36 -9.06
CA GLY A 288 21.28 18.15 -9.33
C GLY A 288 20.99 16.85 -8.58
N TYR A 289 20.42 15.87 -9.31
CA TYR A 289 20.42 14.45 -8.94
C TYR A 289 21.80 13.84 -9.27
N LEU A 290 22.53 13.36 -8.26
CA LEU A 290 23.69 12.48 -8.46
C LEU A 290 23.33 11.08 -7.96
N ASP A 291 23.64 10.08 -8.77
CA ASP A 291 23.34 8.67 -8.53
C ASP A 291 24.03 8.16 -7.24
N ARG A 292 23.30 7.34 -6.47
CA ARG A 292 23.72 6.76 -5.19
C ARG A 292 25.04 5.99 -5.33
N TYR A 293 25.26 5.33 -6.47
CA TYR A 293 26.45 4.52 -6.73
C TYR A 293 27.72 5.37 -6.93
N ASP A 294 27.63 6.48 -7.68
CA ASP A 294 28.76 7.38 -7.95
C ASP A 294 29.27 8.08 -6.67
N LEU A 295 28.37 8.39 -5.73
CA LEU A 295 28.71 9.08 -4.49
C LEU A 295 29.48 8.18 -3.51
N ILE A 296 29.13 6.89 -3.45
CA ILE A 296 29.78 5.89 -2.58
C ILE A 296 31.20 5.60 -3.07
N GLU A 297 31.40 5.40 -4.38
CA GLU A 297 32.76 5.24 -4.93
C GLU A 297 33.66 6.47 -4.68
N THR A 298 33.10 7.67 -4.79
CA THR A 298 33.85 8.92 -4.57
C THR A 298 34.32 9.07 -3.12
N LEU A 299 33.52 8.61 -2.16
CA LEU A 299 33.83 8.67 -0.73
C LEU A 299 34.88 7.64 -0.32
N VAL A 300 34.78 6.40 -0.80
CA VAL A 300 35.76 5.33 -0.53
C VAL A 300 37.13 5.70 -1.10
N ASN A 301 37.18 6.31 -2.29
CA ASN A 301 38.44 6.74 -2.90
C ASN A 301 39.07 7.97 -2.22
N ARG A 302 38.28 8.93 -1.69
CA ARG A 302 38.82 10.12 -1.00
C ARG A 302 39.35 9.85 0.40
N SER A 303 38.76 8.94 1.16
CA SER A 303 39.28 8.52 2.48
C SER A 303 40.58 7.71 2.35
N TYR A 304 40.72 6.92 1.28
CA TYR A 304 41.97 6.23 0.94
C TYR A 304 43.13 7.22 0.67
N LEU A 305 42.87 8.27 -0.11
CA LEU A 305 43.87 9.31 -0.45
C LEU A 305 44.32 10.19 0.73
N ARG A 306 43.55 10.26 1.82
CA ARG A 306 43.97 10.93 3.07
C ARG A 306 44.75 10.01 4.02
N SER A 307 44.80 8.71 3.75
CA SER A 307 45.39 7.70 4.64
C SER A 307 46.76 7.17 4.20
N THR A 308 47.23 7.53 3.01
CA THR A 308 48.63 7.25 2.62
C THR A 308 49.56 8.22 3.35
N PRO A 309 50.47 7.74 4.22
CA PRO A 309 51.52 8.59 4.76
C PRO A 309 52.44 8.99 3.60
N ASN A 310 52.79 10.27 3.51
CA ASN A 310 53.94 10.71 2.71
C ASN A 310 55.15 9.86 3.10
N ARG A 311 55.60 8.97 2.20
CA ARG A 311 56.97 8.44 2.26
C ARG A 311 57.90 9.54 1.75
N MET A 312 58.57 10.21 2.67
CA MET A 312 59.97 10.61 2.53
C MET A 312 60.77 9.79 3.54
#